data_AF-A0AAE2RFE1-F1
#
_entry.id   AF-A0AAE2RFE1-F1
#
_cell.length_a   1.000
_cell.length_b   1.000
_cell.length_c   1.000
_cell.angle_alpha   90.00
_cell.angle_beta   90.00
_cell.angle_gamma   90.00
#
_symmetry.space_group_name_H-M   'P 1'
#
loop_
_entity.id
_entity.type
_entity.pdbx_description
1 polymer ?
#
loop_
_entity_poly.entity_id
_entity_poly.type
_entity_poly.pdbx_seq_one_letter_code
_entity_poly.pdbx_strand_id
1 'polypeptide(L)'
;MIEFIRKSFVSASELIKPEPKFGSYWINLLFDWQTLAAAILAGVPATVGAYLLWRQIEIQRLELGRVRRKEEMSARIQLIPVLALLTRYYKSCITPIMDGSYVLVDVPDQSLAVLMLSAPTLDDKVFRHIQSLIVEFHIFTSRYHSTSGPLANGLQEIILVDLGRLHSATNALYPYARFETDTVEPAASTKNTIRDAIKNLISVTNRPVSENDIKLIGRALDVRFPPKTSSMIPNVEA
;
A
#
# COMPACT_ATOMS: atom_id res chain seq x y z
N MET A 1 37.29 7.38 -9.69
CA MET A 1 36.76 8.32 -10.71
C MET A 1 37.88 9.16 -11.33
N ILE A 2 38.76 9.80 -10.54
CA ILE A 2 39.92 10.58 -11.04
C ILE A 2 40.91 9.72 -11.87
N GLU A 3 41.19 8.48 -11.45
CA GLU A 3 42.06 7.57 -12.22
C GLU A 3 41.46 7.13 -13.56
N PHE A 4 40.13 7.00 -13.64
CA PHE A 4 39.44 6.63 -14.89
C PHE A 4 39.56 7.77 -15.91
N ILE A 5 39.35 9.01 -15.47
CA ILE A 5 39.52 10.21 -16.31
C ILE A 5 40.98 10.33 -16.79
N ARG A 6 41.96 10.07 -15.92
CA ARG A 6 43.39 10.11 -16.28
C ARG A 6 43.74 9.04 -17.32
N LYS A 7 43.24 7.81 -17.15
CA LYS A 7 43.51 6.69 -18.08
C LYS A 7 42.85 6.92 -19.44
N SER A 8 41.61 7.45 -19.46
CA SER A 8 40.93 7.86 -20.69
C SER A 8 41.66 9.00 -21.42
N PHE A 9 42.25 9.96 -20.69
CA PHE A 9 43.01 11.05 -21.29
C PHE A 9 44.33 10.57 -21.92
N VAL A 10 45.05 9.64 -21.26
CA VAL A 10 46.29 9.06 -21.79
C VAL A 10 46.02 8.21 -23.03
N SER A 11 45.00 7.35 -23.01
CA SER A 11 44.63 6.53 -24.18
C SER A 11 44.12 7.37 -25.35
N ALA A 12 43.44 8.50 -25.08
CA ALA A 12 43.08 9.45 -26.13
C ALA A 12 44.33 10.12 -26.73
N SER A 13 45.33 10.45 -25.91
CA SER A 13 46.55 11.12 -26.37
C SER A 13 47.47 10.26 -27.25
N GLU A 14 47.50 8.94 -27.03
CA GLU A 14 48.32 8.03 -27.86
C GLU A 14 47.68 7.70 -29.22
N LEU A 15 46.34 7.79 -29.33
CA LEU A 15 45.62 7.62 -30.59
C LEU A 15 45.67 8.87 -31.51
N ILE A 16 46.13 10.01 -31.00
CA ILE A 16 46.21 11.30 -31.72
C ILE A 16 47.68 11.61 -32.08
N LYS A 17 48.38 10.65 -32.69
CA LYS A 17 49.55 10.99 -33.52
C LYS A 17 49.12 10.94 -34.98
N PRO A 18 48.60 12.04 -35.54
CA PRO A 18 48.16 12.04 -36.93
C PRO A 18 49.39 11.88 -37.82
N GLU A 19 49.44 10.78 -38.58
CA GLU A 19 50.33 10.72 -39.73
C GLU A 19 49.91 11.81 -40.72
N PRO A 20 50.86 12.60 -41.27
CA PRO A 20 50.53 13.69 -42.18
C PRO A 20 49.84 13.13 -43.43
N LYS A 21 48.57 13.49 -43.63
CA LYS A 21 47.77 13.03 -44.79
C LYS A 21 48.27 13.61 -46.11
N PHE A 22 48.94 14.75 -46.07
CA PHE A 22 49.49 15.43 -47.23
C PHE A 22 50.99 15.71 -47.06
N GLY A 23 51.74 15.68 -48.17
CA GLY A 23 53.19 15.95 -48.16
C GLY A 23 53.57 17.42 -47.88
N SER A 24 52.60 18.34 -47.82
CA SER A 24 52.81 19.76 -47.55
C SER A 24 52.30 20.13 -46.15
N TYR A 25 53.19 20.69 -45.33
CA TYR A 25 52.91 21.16 -43.97
C TYR A 25 51.71 22.12 -43.91
N TRP A 26 51.64 23.07 -44.84
CA TRP A 26 50.58 24.08 -44.89
C TRP A 26 49.19 23.50 -45.19
N ILE A 27 49.13 22.43 -45.99
CA ILE A 27 47.87 21.75 -46.33
C ILE A 27 47.36 20.96 -45.13
N ASN A 28 48.25 20.27 -44.40
CA ASN A 28 47.88 19.59 -43.16
C ASN A 28 47.36 20.59 -42.10
N LEU A 29 48.03 21.74 -41.94
CA LEU A 29 47.62 22.78 -40.99
C LEU A 29 46.23 23.37 -41.30
N LEU A 30 45.93 23.60 -42.59
CA LEU A 30 44.60 24.04 -43.02
C LEU A 30 43.53 22.97 -42.76
N PHE A 31 43.86 21.70 -43.00
CA PHE A 31 42.93 20.59 -42.79
C PHE A 31 42.64 20.37 -41.30
N ASP A 32 43.67 20.42 -40.46
CA ASP A 32 43.55 20.29 -39.00
C ASP A 32 42.77 21.45 -38.38
N TRP A 33 42.92 22.67 -38.91
CA TRP A 33 42.10 23.81 -38.52
C TRP A 33 40.63 23.62 -38.91
N GLN A 34 40.35 23.09 -40.11
CA GLN A 34 38.99 22.82 -40.56
C GLN A 34 38.29 21.74 -39.73
N THR A 35 38.97 20.66 -39.38
CA THR A 35 38.41 19.61 -38.50
C THR A 35 38.20 20.12 -37.07
N LEU A 36 39.09 20.96 -36.55
CA LEU A 36 38.90 21.60 -35.24
C LEU A 36 37.68 22.54 -35.25
N ALA A 37 37.54 23.37 -36.28
CA ALA A 37 36.37 24.23 -36.45
C ALA A 37 35.07 23.41 -36.59
N ALA A 38 35.08 22.32 -37.36
CA ALA A 38 33.95 21.41 -37.52
C ALA A 38 33.58 20.71 -36.20
N ALA A 39 34.57 20.27 -35.41
CA ALA A 39 34.36 19.66 -34.10
C ALA A 39 33.74 20.63 -33.08
N ILE A 40 34.19 21.89 -33.07
CA ILE A 40 33.58 22.94 -32.24
C ILE A 40 32.16 23.25 -32.71
N LEU A 41 31.95 23.41 -34.02
CA LEU A 41 30.64 23.65 -34.61
C LEU A 41 29.65 22.51 -34.36
N ALA A 42 30.11 21.25 -34.28
CA ALA A 42 29.30 20.10 -33.90
C ALA A 42 29.10 19.98 -32.38
N GLY A 43 30.09 20.39 -31.58
CA GLY A 43 30.03 20.33 -30.12
C GLY A 43 29.02 21.29 -29.50
N VAL A 44 28.81 22.47 -30.11
CA VAL A 44 27.84 23.45 -29.61
C VAL A 44 26.39 22.94 -29.70
N PRO A 45 25.88 22.44 -30.85
CA PRO A 45 24.56 21.81 -30.92
C PRO A 45 24.42 20.61 -29.99
N ALA A 46 25.45 19.78 -29.83
CA ALA A 46 25.42 18.62 -28.95
C ALA A 46 25.28 19.02 -27.47
N THR A 47 26.03 20.03 -27.02
CA THR A 47 25.95 20.54 -25.65
C THR A 47 24.63 21.26 -25.37
N VAL A 48 24.13 22.05 -26.32
CA VAL A 48 22.79 22.67 -26.23
C VAL A 48 21.71 21.59 -26.16
N GLY A 49 21.79 20.55 -27.01
CA GLY A 49 20.87 19.42 -27.00
C GLY A 49 20.86 18.68 -25.66
N ALA A 50 22.04 18.38 -25.11
CA ALA A 50 22.18 17.74 -23.80
C ALA A 50 21.57 18.59 -22.66
N TYR A 51 21.80 19.91 -22.69
CA TYR A 51 21.22 20.83 -21.71
C TYR A 51 19.68 20.90 -21.79
N LEU A 52 19.12 20.93 -23.00
CA LEU A 52 17.66 20.93 -23.19
C LEU A 52 17.03 19.62 -22.70
N LEU A 53 17.65 18.47 -22.99
CA LEU A 53 17.19 17.17 -22.48
C LEU A 53 17.23 17.10 -20.96
N TRP A 54 18.31 17.58 -20.34
CA TRP A 54 18.39 17.68 -18.88
C TRP A 54 17.22 18.49 -18.32
N ARG A 55 16.98 19.67 -18.88
CA ARG A 55 15.88 20.56 -18.45
C ARG A 55 14.51 19.92 -18.64
N GLN A 56 14.31 19.17 -19.72
CA GLN A 56 13.06 18.43 -19.96
C GLN A 56 12.85 17.34 -18.91
N ILE A 57 13.87 16.58 -18.54
CA ILE A 57 13.78 15.55 -17.49
C ILE A 57 13.42 16.17 -16.15
N GLU A 58 14.00 17.32 -15.81
CA GLU A 58 13.67 18.06 -14.59
C GLU A 58 12.19 18.46 -14.54
N ILE A 59 11.68 19.03 -15.64
CA ILE A 59 10.27 19.43 -15.77
C ILE A 59 9.36 18.20 -15.68
N GLN A 60 9.69 17.12 -16.39
CA GLN A 60 8.92 15.87 -16.36
C GLN A 60 8.86 15.28 -14.94
N ARG A 61 9.97 15.30 -14.19
CA ARG A 61 9.98 14.84 -12.78
C ARG A 61 9.05 15.66 -11.90
N LEU A 62 9.03 16.98 -12.07
CA LEU A 62 8.13 17.87 -11.33
C LEU A 62 6.67 17.63 -11.69
N GLU A 63 6.37 17.45 -12.98
CA GLU A 63 5.01 17.14 -13.45
C GLU A 63 4.53 15.78 -12.96
N LEU A 64 5.35 14.74 -13.06
CA LEU A 64 5.05 13.42 -12.51
C LEU A 64 4.80 13.46 -11.00
N GLY A 65 5.59 14.25 -10.26
CA GLY A 65 5.36 14.46 -8.84
C GLY A 65 4.02 15.14 -8.53
N ARG A 66 3.59 16.10 -9.35
CA ARG A 66 2.28 16.76 -9.22
C ARG A 66 1.13 15.82 -9.58
N VAL A 67 1.28 15.03 -10.65
CA VAL A 67 0.28 14.04 -11.08
C VAL A 67 0.11 12.99 -9.99
N ARG A 68 1.21 12.43 -9.47
CA ARG A 68 1.17 11.44 -8.39
C ARG A 68 0.45 11.95 -7.14
N ARG A 69 0.72 13.20 -6.73
CA ARG A 69 0.00 13.82 -5.59
C ARG A 69 -1.50 13.98 -5.84
N LYS A 70 -1.88 14.37 -7.06
CA LYS A 70 -3.30 14.48 -7.44
C LYS A 70 -3.99 13.12 -7.45
N GLU A 71 -3.31 12.09 -7.96
CA GLU A 71 -3.80 10.72 -7.97
C GLU A 71 -3.98 10.18 -6.54
N GLU A 72 -2.99 10.38 -5.67
CA GLU A 72 -3.07 10.00 -4.26
C GLU A 72 -4.24 10.69 -3.54
N MET A 73 -4.40 12.00 -3.73
CA MET A 73 -5.54 12.75 -3.17
C MET A 73 -6.88 12.23 -3.69
N SER A 74 -6.97 11.95 -4.99
CA SER A 74 -8.18 11.40 -5.62
C SER A 74 -8.52 10.02 -5.04
N ALA A 75 -7.52 9.14 -4.93
CA ALA A 75 -7.69 7.81 -4.34
C ALA A 75 -8.13 7.89 -2.88
N ARG A 76 -7.54 8.80 -2.10
CA ARG A 76 -7.90 9.04 -0.70
C ARG A 76 -9.34 9.51 -0.53
N ILE A 77 -9.83 10.37 -1.43
CA ILE A 77 -11.25 10.79 -1.45
C ILE A 77 -12.17 9.60 -1.76
N GLN A 78 -11.77 8.73 -2.70
CA GLN A 78 -12.55 7.53 -3.06
C GLN A 78 -12.64 6.51 -1.92
N LEU A 79 -11.70 6.50 -0.95
CA LEU A 79 -11.76 5.62 0.21
C LEU A 79 -13.00 5.89 1.08
N ILE A 80 -13.39 7.15 1.29
CA ILE A 80 -14.49 7.50 2.21
C ILE A 80 -15.80 6.73 1.88
N PRO A 81 -16.36 6.81 0.67
CA PRO A 81 -17.58 6.09 0.33
C PRO A 81 -17.39 4.57 0.37
N VAL A 82 -16.22 4.06 -0.01
CA VAL A 82 -15.90 2.62 0.03
C VAL A 82 -15.92 2.10 1.47
N LEU A 83 -15.23 2.78 2.39
CA LEU A 83 -15.18 2.41 3.81
C LEU A 83 -16.57 2.48 4.46
N ALA A 84 -17.39 3.47 4.06
CA ALA A 84 -18.77 3.58 4.51
C ALA A 84 -19.64 2.39 4.06
N LEU A 85 -19.49 1.94 2.81
CA LEU A 85 -20.20 0.77 2.28
C LEU A 85 -19.75 -0.53 2.95
N LEU A 86 -18.44 -0.73 3.18
CA LEU A 86 -17.92 -1.85 3.95
C LEU A 86 -18.48 -1.86 5.38
N THR A 87 -18.46 -0.70 6.05
CA THR A 87 -19.02 -0.57 7.40
C THR A 87 -20.53 -0.86 7.44
N ARG A 88 -21.27 -0.45 6.39
CA ARG A 88 -22.70 -0.80 6.26
C ARG A 88 -22.89 -2.31 6.10
N TYR A 89 -22.07 -2.96 5.27
CA TYR A 89 -22.09 -4.43 5.13
C TYR A 89 -21.85 -5.12 6.47
N TYR A 90 -20.84 -4.71 7.24
CA TYR A 90 -20.57 -5.28 8.57
C TYR A 90 -21.74 -5.13 9.54
N LYS A 91 -22.43 -3.98 9.50
CA LYS A 91 -23.64 -3.72 10.29
C LYS A 91 -24.82 -4.62 9.88
N SER A 92 -24.92 -4.99 8.61
CA SER A 92 -25.94 -5.95 8.17
C SER A 92 -25.65 -7.38 8.65
N CYS A 93 -24.37 -7.75 8.79
CA CYS A 93 -23.97 -9.08 9.24
C CYS A 93 -24.03 -9.26 10.77
N ILE A 94 -23.80 -8.21 11.56
CA ILE A 94 -23.64 -8.35 13.03
C ILE A 94 -24.90 -8.93 13.70
N THR A 95 -26.10 -8.48 13.36
CA THR A 95 -27.33 -8.93 14.02
C THR A 95 -27.58 -10.43 13.79
N PRO A 96 -27.58 -10.94 12.54
CA PRO A 96 -27.68 -12.38 12.29
C PRO A 96 -26.65 -13.21 13.05
N ILE A 97 -25.38 -12.76 13.05
CA ILE A 97 -24.28 -13.43 13.73
C ILE A 97 -24.53 -13.51 15.24
N MET A 98 -24.98 -12.41 15.86
CA MET A 98 -25.29 -12.39 17.29
C MET A 98 -26.45 -13.32 17.66
N ASP A 99 -27.42 -13.49 16.75
CA ASP A 99 -28.54 -14.43 16.94
C ASP A 99 -28.19 -15.89 16.61
N GLY A 100 -26.95 -16.16 16.20
CA GLY A 100 -26.52 -17.50 15.77
C GLY A 100 -27.18 -17.95 14.47
N SER A 101 -27.79 -17.00 13.74
CA SER A 101 -28.48 -17.23 12.48
C SER A 101 -27.61 -16.83 11.30
N TYR A 102 -27.96 -17.33 10.12
CA TYR A 102 -27.33 -16.92 8.86
C TYR A 102 -28.34 -16.16 8.02
N VAL A 103 -27.94 -14.97 7.57
CA VAL A 103 -28.68 -14.19 6.58
C VAL A 103 -27.73 -13.87 5.44
N LEU A 104 -28.15 -14.19 4.22
CA LEU A 104 -27.39 -13.82 3.03
C LEU A 104 -27.39 -12.29 2.90
N VAL A 105 -26.21 -11.70 3.01
CA VAL A 105 -25.99 -10.27 2.79
C VAL A 105 -25.14 -10.14 1.55
N ASP A 106 -25.57 -9.30 0.60
CA ASP A 106 -24.84 -9.07 -0.64
C ASP A 106 -23.46 -8.48 -0.35
N VAL A 107 -22.42 -9.11 -0.92
CA VAL A 107 -21.05 -8.65 -0.80
C VAL A 107 -20.88 -7.35 -1.60
N PRO A 108 -20.28 -6.29 -1.04
CA PRO A 108 -20.07 -5.03 -1.73
C PRO A 108 -18.90 -5.11 -2.74
N ASP A 109 -19.02 -5.97 -3.75
CA ASP A 109 -17.97 -6.28 -4.74
C ASP A 109 -17.46 -5.02 -5.46
N GLN A 110 -18.36 -4.11 -5.82
CA GLN A 110 -17.99 -2.85 -6.45
C GLN A 110 -17.11 -1.98 -5.54
N SER A 111 -17.39 -1.96 -4.23
CA SER A 111 -16.60 -1.17 -3.28
C SER A 111 -15.21 -1.77 -3.09
N LEU A 112 -15.14 -3.10 -3.04
CA LEU A 112 -13.88 -3.83 -2.96
C LEU A 112 -13.02 -3.63 -4.22
N ALA A 113 -13.64 -3.65 -5.40
CA ALA A 113 -12.96 -3.38 -6.66
C ALA A 113 -12.37 -1.95 -6.71
N VAL A 114 -13.15 -0.94 -6.27
CA VAL A 114 -12.65 0.44 -6.16
C VAL A 114 -11.49 0.53 -5.16
N LEU A 115 -11.57 -0.18 -4.03
CA LEU A 115 -10.48 -0.24 -3.05
C LEU A 115 -9.21 -0.84 -3.66
N MET A 116 -9.33 -1.96 -4.39
CA MET A 116 -8.21 -2.64 -5.04
C MET A 116 -7.55 -1.79 -6.13
N LEU A 117 -8.34 -1.03 -6.89
CA LEU A 117 -7.83 -0.16 -7.95
C LEU A 117 -7.19 1.12 -7.41
N SER A 118 -7.68 1.65 -6.30
CA SER A 118 -7.15 2.89 -5.69
C SER A 118 -5.92 2.63 -4.82
N ALA A 119 -5.81 1.47 -4.19
CA ALA A 119 -4.73 1.14 -3.25
C ALA A 119 -3.30 1.37 -3.78
N PRO A 120 -2.92 1.00 -5.02
CA PRO A 120 -1.55 1.13 -5.51
C PRO A 120 -1.05 2.58 -5.65
N THR A 121 -1.96 3.55 -5.65
CA THR A 121 -1.62 4.97 -5.77
C THR A 121 -1.33 5.62 -4.41
N LEU A 122 -1.58 4.91 -3.31
CA LEU A 122 -1.39 5.37 -1.94
C LEU A 122 0.01 5.02 -1.41
N ASP A 123 0.35 5.54 -0.23
CA ASP A 123 1.59 5.20 0.46
C ASP A 123 1.72 3.69 0.73
N ASP A 124 2.96 3.17 0.69
CA ASP A 124 3.27 1.74 0.83
C ASP A 124 2.69 1.14 2.13
N LYS A 125 2.68 1.89 3.23
CA LYS A 125 2.13 1.39 4.51
C LYS A 125 0.61 1.25 4.43
N VAL A 126 -0.04 2.23 3.82
CA VAL A 126 -1.50 2.23 3.61
C VAL A 126 -1.89 1.12 2.65
N PHE A 127 -1.13 0.95 1.56
CA PHE A 127 -1.31 -0.15 0.61
C PHE A 127 -1.25 -1.52 1.31
N ARG A 128 -0.24 -1.78 2.15
CA ARG A 128 -0.12 -3.03 2.91
C ARG A 128 -1.30 -3.25 3.86
N HIS A 129 -1.78 -2.19 4.51
CA HIS A 129 -2.95 -2.28 5.39
C HIS A 129 -4.21 -2.63 4.61
N ILE A 130 -4.44 -1.97 3.46
CA ILE A 130 -5.56 -2.27 2.56
C ILE A 130 -5.46 -3.71 2.03
N GLN A 131 -4.27 -4.15 1.64
CA GLN A 131 -4.04 -5.53 1.19
C GLN A 131 -4.41 -6.54 2.30
N SER A 132 -3.96 -6.31 3.53
CA SER A 132 -4.31 -7.14 4.68
C SER A 132 -5.82 -7.15 4.92
N LEU A 133 -6.47 -5.99 4.84
CA LEU A 133 -7.93 -5.86 4.97
C LEU A 133 -8.67 -6.67 3.90
N ILE A 134 -8.25 -6.60 2.64
CA ILE A 134 -8.85 -7.35 1.52
C ILE A 134 -8.71 -8.86 1.73
N VAL A 135 -7.53 -9.32 2.15
CA VAL A 135 -7.30 -10.75 2.45
C VAL A 135 -8.18 -11.21 3.59
N GLU A 136 -8.22 -10.46 4.70
CA GLU A 136 -9.10 -10.77 5.84
C GLU A 136 -10.57 -10.77 5.42
N PHE A 137 -10.97 -9.85 4.52
CA PHE A 137 -12.33 -9.74 4.01
C PHE A 137 -12.73 -10.98 3.21
N HIS A 138 -11.87 -11.46 2.30
CA HIS A 138 -12.14 -12.69 1.55
C HIS A 138 -12.17 -13.93 2.44
N ILE A 139 -11.33 -13.99 3.48
CA ILE A 139 -11.39 -15.08 4.48
C ILE A 139 -12.73 -15.05 5.22
N PHE A 140 -13.17 -13.87 5.65
CA PHE A 140 -14.47 -13.71 6.30
C PHE A 140 -15.62 -14.11 5.37
N THR A 141 -15.67 -13.58 4.14
CA THR A 141 -16.78 -13.86 3.22
C THR A 141 -16.81 -15.32 2.82
N SER A 142 -15.66 -15.96 2.59
CA SER A 142 -15.63 -17.40 2.31
C SER A 142 -16.20 -18.22 3.47
N ARG A 143 -15.85 -17.90 4.74
CA ARG A 143 -16.42 -18.60 5.91
C ARG A 143 -17.92 -18.31 6.09
N TYR A 144 -18.30 -17.05 6.00
CA TYR A 144 -19.67 -16.60 6.23
C TYR A 144 -20.62 -17.19 5.18
N HIS A 145 -20.29 -17.06 3.88
CA HIS A 145 -21.14 -17.55 2.79
C HIS A 145 -21.09 -19.07 2.58
N SER A 146 -20.04 -19.75 3.04
CA SER A 146 -20.00 -21.23 3.02
C SER A 146 -20.90 -21.86 4.07
N THR A 147 -21.48 -21.05 4.97
CA THR A 147 -22.38 -21.55 6.00
C THR A 147 -23.80 -21.64 5.47
N SER A 148 -24.40 -22.83 5.57
CA SER A 148 -25.83 -23.04 5.33
C SER A 148 -26.52 -23.40 6.64
N GLY A 149 -27.30 -22.47 7.20
CA GLY A 149 -28.06 -22.69 8.44
C GLY A 149 -27.45 -22.04 9.69
N PRO A 150 -27.77 -22.53 10.90
CA PRO A 150 -27.34 -21.90 12.15
C PRO A 150 -25.81 -21.99 12.32
N LEU A 151 -25.22 -20.93 12.90
CA LEU A 151 -23.78 -20.82 13.15
C LEU A 151 -23.37 -21.72 14.34
N ALA A 152 -23.24 -23.02 14.09
CA ALA A 152 -22.92 -24.01 15.11
C ALA A 152 -21.39 -24.20 15.32
N ASN A 153 -21.03 -25.01 16.34
CA ASN A 153 -19.66 -25.50 16.57
C ASN A 153 -18.57 -24.43 16.74
N GLY A 154 -18.90 -23.31 17.38
CA GLY A 154 -17.94 -22.23 17.61
C GLY A 154 -17.70 -21.33 16.39
N LEU A 155 -18.38 -21.58 15.27
CA LEU A 155 -18.26 -20.77 14.07
C LEU A 155 -18.81 -19.36 14.30
N GLN A 156 -19.86 -19.23 15.11
CA GLN A 156 -20.40 -17.94 15.55
C GLN A 156 -19.32 -17.07 16.20
N GLU A 157 -18.58 -17.62 17.16
CA GLU A 157 -17.48 -16.95 17.84
C GLU A 157 -16.35 -16.54 16.88
N ILE A 158 -15.96 -17.43 15.95
CA ILE A 158 -14.90 -17.15 14.97
C ILE A 158 -15.32 -16.00 14.04
N ILE A 159 -16.51 -16.09 13.45
CA ILE A 159 -17.04 -15.10 12.51
C ILE A 159 -17.22 -13.74 13.20
N LEU A 160 -17.66 -13.74 14.47
CA LEU A 160 -17.80 -12.52 15.26
C LEU A 160 -16.46 -11.80 15.48
N VAL A 161 -15.39 -12.55 15.75
CA VAL A 161 -14.03 -11.98 15.88
C VAL A 161 -13.52 -11.47 14.54
N ASP A 162 -13.69 -12.24 13.47
CA ASP A 162 -13.29 -11.82 12.12
C ASP A 162 -13.99 -10.50 11.73
N LEU A 163 -15.30 -10.38 12.01
CA LEU A 163 -16.05 -9.15 11.78
C LEU A 163 -15.53 -7.97 12.61
N GLY A 164 -15.23 -8.20 13.89
CA GLY A 164 -14.63 -7.19 14.76
C GLY A 164 -13.26 -6.70 14.26
N ARG A 165 -12.43 -7.62 13.76
CA ARG A 165 -11.13 -7.29 13.15
C ARG A 165 -11.30 -6.45 11.89
N LEU A 166 -12.19 -6.87 10.98
CA LEU A 166 -12.49 -6.14 9.76
C LEU A 166 -12.98 -4.72 10.05
N HIS A 167 -13.89 -4.57 11.02
CA HIS A 167 -14.38 -3.26 11.41
C HIS A 167 -13.29 -2.40 12.04
N SER A 168 -12.45 -2.96 12.91
CA SER A 168 -11.30 -2.25 13.48
C SER A 168 -10.30 -1.82 12.40
N ALA A 169 -9.96 -2.69 11.45
CA ALA A 169 -9.03 -2.40 10.37
C ALA A 169 -9.58 -1.37 9.39
N THR A 170 -10.89 -1.42 9.10
CA THR A 170 -11.60 -0.41 8.30
C THR A 170 -11.63 0.93 9.02
N ASN A 171 -11.88 0.95 10.33
CA ASN A 171 -11.91 2.19 11.10
C ASN A 171 -10.56 2.89 11.16
N ALA A 172 -9.45 2.13 11.19
CA ALA A 172 -8.10 2.69 11.14
C ALA A 172 -7.81 3.44 9.83
N LEU A 173 -8.56 3.16 8.75
CA LEU A 173 -8.43 3.87 7.47
C LEU A 173 -9.20 5.20 7.45
N TYR A 174 -10.14 5.47 8.36
CA TYR A 174 -10.92 6.71 8.32
C TYR A 174 -10.10 7.99 8.57
N PRO A 175 -9.22 8.06 9.59
CA PRO A 175 -8.38 9.25 9.80
C PRO A 175 -7.50 9.54 8.59
N TYR A 176 -6.97 8.48 7.97
CA TYR A 176 -6.30 8.61 6.68
C TYR A 176 -7.29 9.12 5.63
N ALA A 177 -8.40 8.46 5.31
CA ALA A 177 -9.33 8.93 4.28
C ALA A 177 -9.83 10.39 4.48
N ARG A 178 -9.88 10.90 5.72
CA ARG A 178 -10.34 12.25 6.08
C ARG A 178 -9.28 13.35 6.05
N PHE A 179 -8.05 13.05 5.63
CA PHE A 179 -6.95 14.04 5.67
C PHE A 179 -6.50 14.42 7.09
N GLU A 180 -6.78 13.57 8.09
CA GLU A 180 -6.38 13.80 9.48
C GLU A 180 -4.96 13.27 9.76
N THR A 181 -4.55 12.18 9.11
CA THR A 181 -3.23 11.55 9.27
C THR A 181 -2.60 11.18 7.93
N ASP A 182 -1.30 11.39 7.73
CA ASP A 182 -0.64 11.04 6.46
C ASP A 182 -0.30 9.55 6.34
N THR A 183 -0.33 8.82 7.44
CA THR A 183 -0.08 7.38 7.47
C THR A 183 -1.17 6.68 8.27
N VAL A 184 -1.33 5.39 7.98
CA VAL A 184 -2.17 4.47 8.76
C VAL A 184 -1.24 3.71 9.69
N GLU A 185 -1.45 3.87 11.00
CA GLU A 185 -0.77 2.99 11.96
C GLU A 185 -1.38 1.60 11.88
N PRO A 186 -0.56 0.53 11.90
CA PRO A 186 -1.08 -0.83 11.95
C PRO A 186 -1.95 -0.97 13.20
N ALA A 187 -3.25 -1.16 13.02
CA ALA A 187 -4.15 -1.37 14.14
C ALA A 187 -3.70 -2.65 14.87
N ALA A 188 -3.12 -2.48 16.07
CA ALA A 188 -2.76 -3.63 16.89
C ALA A 188 -4.03 -4.45 17.14
N SER A 189 -4.03 -5.71 16.69
CA SER A 189 -5.14 -6.66 16.85
C SER A 189 -5.16 -7.13 18.31
N THR A 190 -5.47 -6.22 19.21
CA THR A 190 -5.59 -6.50 20.65
C THR A 190 -7.00 -6.96 20.98
N LYS A 191 -7.11 -7.72 22.07
CA LYS A 191 -8.41 -8.16 22.59
C LYS A 191 -9.37 -6.99 22.84
N ASN A 192 -8.86 -5.87 23.34
CA ASN A 192 -9.68 -4.69 23.66
C ASN A 192 -10.14 -3.95 22.40
N THR A 193 -9.25 -3.73 21.43
CA THR A 193 -9.60 -3.05 20.17
C THR A 193 -10.68 -3.80 19.40
N ILE A 194 -10.58 -5.13 19.33
CA ILE A 194 -11.63 -5.96 18.68
C ILE A 194 -12.93 -5.92 19.49
N ARG A 195 -12.85 -6.00 20.83
CA ARG A 195 -14.03 -5.88 21.69
C ARG A 195 -14.78 -4.58 21.42
N ASP A 196 -14.06 -3.47 21.39
CA ASP A 196 -14.64 -2.15 21.22
C ASP A 196 -15.19 -1.96 19.80
N ALA A 197 -14.54 -2.53 18.80
CA ALA A 197 -15.06 -2.58 17.44
C ALA A 197 -16.39 -3.36 17.35
N ILE A 198 -16.49 -4.53 17.99
CA ILE A 198 -17.74 -5.31 18.02
C ILE A 198 -18.83 -4.54 18.76
N LYS A 199 -18.52 -3.95 19.92
CA LYS A 199 -19.47 -3.12 20.68
C LYS A 199 -19.98 -1.94 19.85
N ASN A 200 -19.11 -1.28 19.10
CA ASN A 200 -19.49 -0.19 18.21
C ASN A 200 -20.48 -0.68 17.14
N LEU A 201 -20.19 -1.80 16.47
CA LEU A 201 -21.11 -2.39 15.49
C LEU A 201 -22.50 -2.66 16.09
N ILE A 202 -22.56 -3.26 17.29
CA ILE A 202 -23.83 -3.56 17.97
C ILE A 202 -24.56 -2.29 18.38
N SER A 203 -23.84 -1.28 18.88
CA SER A 203 -24.44 -0.01 19.31
C SER A 203 -25.18 0.69 18.18
N VAL A 204 -24.70 0.54 16.94
CA VAL A 204 -25.30 1.19 15.76
C VAL A 204 -26.53 0.43 15.25
N THR A 205 -26.71 -0.84 15.60
CA THR A 205 -27.92 -1.59 15.19
C THR A 205 -29.13 -1.32 16.08
N ASN A 206 -29.02 -0.44 17.08
CA ASN A 206 -30.06 -0.15 18.08
C ASN A 206 -30.60 -1.40 18.81
N ARG A 207 -29.84 -2.50 18.79
CA ARG A 207 -30.17 -3.73 19.51
C ARG A 207 -29.78 -3.54 20.99
N PRO A 208 -30.66 -3.83 21.94
CA PRO A 208 -30.28 -3.85 23.36
C PRO A 208 -29.26 -4.98 23.58
N VAL A 209 -28.10 -4.63 24.14
CA VAL A 209 -27.05 -5.61 24.46
C VAL A 209 -27.49 -6.43 25.66
N SER A 210 -27.71 -7.73 25.45
CA SER A 210 -28.06 -8.67 26.52
C SER A 210 -26.82 -9.18 27.26
N GLU A 211 -27.00 -9.74 28.45
CA GLU A 211 -25.89 -10.38 29.19
C GLU A 211 -25.30 -11.57 28.42
N ASN A 212 -26.13 -12.27 27.65
CA ASN A 212 -25.70 -13.37 26.77
C ASN A 212 -24.80 -12.87 25.64
N ASP A 213 -25.09 -11.70 25.06
CA ASP A 213 -24.26 -11.08 24.02
C ASP A 213 -22.86 -10.75 24.57
N ILE A 214 -22.79 -10.23 25.80
CA ILE A 214 -21.51 -9.92 26.47
C ILE A 214 -20.70 -11.20 26.71
N LYS A 215 -21.35 -12.28 27.17
CA LYS A 215 -20.71 -13.58 27.37
C LYS A 215 -20.21 -14.17 26.05
N LEU A 216 -21.00 -14.09 24.98
CA LEU A 216 -20.62 -14.55 23.65
C LEU A 216 -19.37 -13.81 23.14
N ILE A 217 -19.36 -12.47 23.22
CA ILE A 217 -18.20 -11.65 22.84
C ILE A 217 -16.98 -12.04 23.68
N GLY A 218 -17.16 -12.25 24.98
CA GLY A 218 -16.10 -12.72 25.88
C GLY A 218 -15.49 -14.04 25.42
N ARG A 219 -16.32 -15.07 25.19
CA ARG A 219 -15.88 -16.39 24.70
C ARG A 219 -15.17 -16.27 23.36
N ALA A 220 -15.73 -15.51 22.42
CA ALA A 220 -15.16 -15.32 21.11
C ALA A 220 -13.75 -14.72 21.17
N LEU A 221 -13.58 -13.70 22.02
CA LEU A 221 -12.28 -13.08 22.27
C LEU A 221 -11.32 -14.01 23.01
N ASP A 222 -11.78 -14.86 23.92
CA ASP A 222 -10.95 -15.83 24.65
C ASP A 222 -10.44 -16.95 23.73
N VAL A 223 -11.25 -17.39 22.76
CA VAL A 223 -10.82 -18.37 21.74
C VAL A 223 -9.66 -17.80 20.91
N ARG A 224 -9.73 -16.51 20.56
CA ARG A 224 -8.69 -15.86 19.75
C ARG A 224 -7.46 -15.44 20.57
N PHE A 225 -7.69 -14.96 21.78
CA PHE A 225 -6.68 -14.45 22.70
C PHE A 225 -6.75 -15.24 24.00
N PRO A 226 -6.26 -16.50 23.99
CA PRO A 226 -6.29 -17.32 25.18
C PRO A 226 -5.57 -16.59 26.32
N PRO A 227 -6.12 -16.62 27.54
CA PRO A 227 -5.41 -16.08 28.69
C PRO A 227 -4.04 -16.74 28.73
N LYS A 228 -3.00 -15.95 29.01
CA LYS A 228 -1.66 -16.47 29.30
C LYS A 228 -1.78 -17.27 30.60
N THR A 229 -2.25 -18.50 30.52
CA THR A 229 -2.10 -19.46 31.61
C THR A 229 -0.61 -19.58 31.82
N SER A 230 -0.21 -19.29 33.06
CA SER A 230 1.14 -19.47 33.58
C SER A 230 1.79 -20.66 32.90
N SER A 231 2.88 -20.41 32.17
CA SER A 231 3.78 -21.47 31.75
C SER A 231 4.20 -22.21 33.02
N MET A 232 3.54 -23.31 33.33
CA MET A 232 4.15 -24.37 34.12
C MET A 232 5.40 -24.77 33.33
N ILE A 233 6.52 -24.18 33.71
CA ILE A 233 7.84 -24.68 33.35
C ILE A 233 7.80 -26.13 33.86
N PRO A 234 7.91 -27.14 32.98
CA PRO A 234 8.01 -28.51 33.45
C PRO A 234 9.22 -28.57 34.38
N ASN A 235 8.99 -29.01 35.62
CA ASN A 235 10.05 -29.22 36.59
C ASN A 235 10.93 -30.33 36.01
N VAL A 236 12.06 -29.97 35.43
CA VAL A 236 13.06 -30.94 34.99
C VAL A 236 13.70 -31.47 36.26
N GLU A 237 13.27 -32.65 36.69
CA GLU A 237 13.95 -33.39 37.75
C GLU A 237 15.40 -33.62 37.32
N ALA A 238 16.33 -33.18 38.19
CA ALA A 238 17.77 -33.29 38.02
C ALA A 238 18.28 -34.66 38.53
#